data_AF-A0A939QKA2-F1
#
_entry.id   AF-A0A939QKA2-F1
#
_cell.length_a   1.000
_cell.length_b   1.000
_cell.length_c   1.000
_cell.angle_alpha   90.00
_cell.angle_beta   90.00
_cell.angle_gamma   90.00
#
_symmetry.space_group_name_H-M   'P 1'
#
loop_
_entity.id
_entity.type
_entity.pdbx_description
1 polymer ?
#
loop_
_entity_poly.entity_id
_entity_poly.type
_entity_poly.pdbx_seq_one_letter_code
_entity_poly.pdbx_strand_id
1 'polypeptide(L)'
;MTEQEYAQLLSDALVSEIKAEMGRQDVSSRELARRIGSNPQFISSRLDGGNPRTGERVAINIRDLVDIARALGLTEVELLQRAQSVATRSAENRPGWLVPITEIRNRRTAADVPASEQTEAPAHKRAARKRSRDRGEATDTP
;
A
#
# COMPACT_ATOMS: atom_id res chain seq x y z
N MET A 1 3.25 22.20 8.48
CA MET A 1 3.23 20.85 9.07
C MET A 1 4.57 20.20 8.79
N THR A 2 5.32 19.85 9.83
CA THR A 2 6.52 19.02 9.69
C THR A 2 6.11 17.58 9.39
N GLU A 3 7.04 16.79 8.85
CA GLU A 3 6.82 15.36 8.64
C GLU A 3 6.42 14.64 9.95
N GLN A 4 7.01 15.04 11.08
CA GLN A 4 6.70 14.50 12.41
C GLN A 4 5.28 14.85 12.87
N GLU A 5 4.84 16.09 12.65
CA GLU A 5 3.47 16.51 12.99
C GLU A 5 2.43 15.73 12.17
N TYR A 6 2.71 15.50 10.88
CA TYR A 6 1.83 14.70 10.04
C TYR A 6 1.81 13.23 10.47
N ALA A 7 2.98 12.66 10.77
CA ALA A 7 3.08 11.28 11.25
C ALA A 7 2.27 11.08 12.55
N GLN A 8 2.29 12.06 13.46
CA GLN A 8 1.48 12.03 14.66
C GLN A 8 -0.02 12.10 14.35
N LEU A 9 -0.44 13.02 13.47
CA LEU A 9 -1.85 13.12 13.04
C LEU A 9 -2.33 11.82 12.38
N LEU A 10 -1.49 11.19 11.55
CA LEU A 10 -1.81 9.91 10.91
C LEU A 10 -1.92 8.79 11.93
N SER A 11 -1.01 8.73 12.91
CA SER A 11 -1.04 7.75 14.00
C SER A 11 -2.33 7.88 14.82
N ASP A 12 -2.73 9.10 15.17
CA ASP A 12 -3.97 9.36 15.91
C ASP A 12 -5.21 9.05 15.08
N ALA A 13 -5.19 9.40 13.80
CA ALA A 13 -6.25 9.06 12.86
C ALA A 13 -6.41 7.54 12.67
N LEU A 14 -5.30 6.80 12.63
CA LEU A 14 -5.31 5.34 12.55
C LEU A 14 -5.99 4.72 13.77
N VAL A 15 -5.63 5.17 14.98
CA VAL A 15 -6.28 4.70 16.21
C VAL A 15 -7.77 5.06 16.22
N SER A 16 -8.11 6.28 15.79
CA SER A 16 -9.50 6.71 15.68
C SER A 16 -10.31 5.82 14.75
N GLU A 17 -9.77 5.47 13.57
CA GLU A 17 -10.47 4.60 12.62
C GLU A 17 -10.59 3.16 13.10
N ILE A 18 -9.57 2.63 13.78
CA ILE A 18 -9.66 1.31 14.43
C ILE A 18 -10.79 1.31 15.46
N LYS A 19 -10.86 2.34 16.32
CA LYS A 19 -11.93 2.45 17.33
C LYS A 19 -13.30 2.65 16.70
N ALA A 20 -13.39 3.44 15.64
CA ALA A 20 -14.64 3.63 14.92
C ALA A 20 -15.11 2.31 14.29
N GLU A 21 -14.20 1.52 13.72
CA GLU A 21 -14.53 0.22 13.12
C GLU A 21 -14.94 -0.81 14.18
N MET A 22 -14.24 -0.84 15.31
CA MET A 22 -14.66 -1.61 16.48
C MET A 22 -16.09 -1.22 16.92
N GLY A 23 -16.40 0.08 16.96
CA GLY A 23 -17.75 0.57 17.27
C GLY A 23 -18.81 0.16 16.24
N ARG A 24 -18.48 0.14 14.94
CA ARG A 24 -19.39 -0.33 13.87
C ARG A 24 -19.71 -1.82 13.98
N GLN A 25 -18.77 -2.62 14.49
CA GLN A 25 -18.89 -4.07 14.60
C GLN A 25 -19.29 -4.56 16.00
N ASP A 26 -19.54 -3.64 16.95
CA ASP A 26 -19.76 -3.96 18.37
C ASP A 26 -18.63 -4.82 18.98
N VAL A 27 -17.38 -4.54 18.59
CA VAL A 27 -16.19 -5.28 19.02
C VAL A 27 -15.51 -4.56 20.17
N SER A 28 -15.39 -5.23 21.32
CA SER A 28 -14.60 -4.73 22.45
C SER A 28 -13.09 -4.93 22.25
N SER A 29 -12.24 -4.17 22.95
CA SER A 29 -10.78 -4.37 22.95
C SER A 29 -10.35 -5.78 23.35
N ARG A 30 -11.12 -6.43 24.24
CA ARG A 30 -10.89 -7.82 24.66
C ARG A 30 -11.22 -8.80 23.53
N GLU A 31 -12.32 -8.56 22.83
CA GLU A 31 -12.71 -9.39 21.69
C GLU A 31 -11.72 -9.24 20.53
N LEU A 32 -11.30 -8.01 20.21
CA LEU A 32 -10.26 -7.77 19.21
C LEU A 32 -8.96 -8.53 19.56
N ALA A 33 -8.53 -8.46 20.83
CA ALA A 33 -7.36 -9.20 21.31
C ALA A 33 -7.49 -10.71 21.09
N ARG A 34 -8.68 -11.29 21.35
CA ARG A 34 -8.95 -12.71 21.07
C ARG A 34 -8.81 -13.03 19.58
N ARG A 35 -9.37 -12.20 18.69
CA ARG A 35 -9.33 -12.41 17.24
C ARG A 35 -7.90 -12.41 16.68
N ILE A 36 -7.01 -11.58 17.22
CA ILE A 36 -5.60 -11.53 16.82
C ILE A 36 -4.71 -12.52 17.59
N GLY A 37 -5.26 -13.34 18.48
CA GLY A 37 -4.49 -14.28 19.29
C GLY A 37 -3.53 -13.60 20.29
N SER A 38 -3.90 -12.44 20.82
CA SER A 38 -3.08 -11.64 21.75
C SER A 38 -3.79 -11.39 23.10
N ASN A 39 -3.04 -10.84 24.04
CA ASN A 39 -3.54 -10.39 25.36
C ASN A 39 -4.32 -9.05 25.23
N PRO A 40 -5.44 -8.82 25.94
CA PRO A 40 -6.11 -7.52 26.02
C PRO A 40 -5.20 -6.30 26.29
N GLN A 41 -4.12 -6.46 27.07
CA GLN A 41 -3.14 -5.39 27.31
C GLN A 41 -2.42 -4.94 26.03
N PHE A 42 -2.22 -5.84 25.07
CA PHE A 42 -1.62 -5.53 23.78
C PHE A 42 -2.47 -4.49 23.02
N ILE A 43 -3.78 -4.69 22.97
CA ILE A 43 -4.73 -3.77 22.32
C ILE A 43 -4.88 -2.49 23.13
N SER A 44 -5.05 -2.59 24.44
CA SER A 44 -5.24 -1.43 25.32
C SER A 44 -4.05 -0.45 25.25
N SER A 45 -2.82 -0.98 25.27
CA SER A 45 -1.61 -0.14 25.18
C SER A 45 -1.47 0.60 23.83
N ARG A 46 -2.11 0.11 22.76
CA ARG A 46 -2.10 0.70 21.41
C ARG A 46 -3.28 1.62 21.15
N LEU A 47 -4.47 1.32 21.68
CA LEU A 47 -5.69 2.07 21.36
C LEU A 47 -6.12 3.02 22.48
N ASP A 48 -6.13 2.54 23.72
CA ASP A 48 -6.75 3.25 24.83
C ASP A 48 -5.79 4.16 25.58
N GLY A 49 -4.49 3.96 25.38
CA GLY A 49 -3.43 4.77 25.98
C GLY A 49 -3.02 4.17 27.32
N GLY A 50 -1.75 3.76 27.38
CA GLY A 50 -1.12 3.33 28.61
C GLY A 50 -0.42 1.99 28.46
N ASN A 51 0.83 2.01 27.99
CA ASN A 51 1.80 1.08 28.53
C ASN A 51 1.86 1.32 30.06
N PRO A 52 1.58 0.31 30.90
CA PRO A 52 1.51 0.48 32.36
C PRO A 52 2.83 0.97 32.97
N ARG A 53 3.93 0.90 32.23
CA ARG A 53 5.25 1.36 32.65
C ARG A 53 5.54 2.83 32.31
N THR A 54 4.98 3.34 31.21
CA THR A 54 5.34 4.67 30.69
C THR A 54 4.17 5.64 30.61
N GLY A 55 2.92 5.17 30.73
CA GLY A 55 1.71 5.97 30.54
C GLY A 55 1.43 6.36 29.09
N GLU A 56 2.43 6.23 28.21
CA GLU A 56 2.32 6.56 26.79
C GLU A 56 1.67 5.43 25.98
N ARG A 57 1.07 5.82 24.85
CA ARG A 57 0.54 4.89 23.85
C ARG A 57 1.70 4.21 23.12
N VAL A 58 1.62 2.89 22.97
CA VAL A 58 2.54 2.13 22.11
C VAL A 58 2.14 2.38 20.65
N ALA A 59 3.09 2.83 19.84
CA ALA A 59 2.88 3.04 18.41
C ALA A 59 2.49 1.74 17.70
N ILE A 60 1.50 1.81 16.82
CA ILE A 60 1.07 0.70 15.97
C ILE A 60 2.11 0.54 14.86
N ASN A 61 2.80 -0.61 14.83
CA ASN A 61 3.72 -0.94 13.74
C ASN A 61 2.96 -1.62 12.58
N ILE A 62 3.68 -1.93 11.48
CA ILE A 62 3.07 -2.53 10.28
C ILE A 62 2.45 -3.91 10.57
N ARG A 63 3.08 -4.72 11.42
CA ARG A 63 2.52 -6.03 11.79
C ARG A 63 1.24 -5.87 12.57
N ASP A 64 1.23 -4.97 13.55
CA ASP A 64 0.04 -4.65 14.35
C ASP A 64 -1.10 -4.18 13.44
N LEU A 65 -0.80 -3.33 12.45
CA LEU A 65 -1.75 -2.85 11.46
C LEU A 65 -2.39 -4.00 10.67
N VAL A 66 -1.57 -4.92 10.14
CA VAL A 66 -2.07 -6.07 9.36
C VAL A 66 -2.95 -6.99 10.21
N ASP A 67 -2.50 -7.30 11.44
CA ASP A 67 -3.23 -8.19 12.34
C ASP A 67 -4.57 -7.58 12.76
N ILE A 68 -4.59 -6.28 13.13
CA ILE A 68 -5.80 -5.55 13.50
C ILE A 68 -6.76 -5.40 12.32
N ALA A 69 -6.26 -5.00 11.14
CA ALA A 69 -7.09 -4.84 9.95
C ALA A 69 -7.78 -6.16 9.58
N ARG A 70 -7.01 -7.25 9.53
CA ARG A 70 -7.54 -8.59 9.25
C ARG A 70 -8.60 -9.02 10.28
N ALA A 71 -8.37 -8.78 11.57
CA ALA A 71 -9.33 -9.13 12.63
C ALA A 71 -10.63 -8.31 12.57
N LEU A 72 -10.59 -7.14 11.92
CA LEU A 72 -11.75 -6.30 11.62
C LEU A 72 -12.31 -6.56 10.22
N GLY A 73 -11.81 -7.54 9.46
CA GLY A 73 -12.30 -7.85 8.12
C GLY A 73 -11.99 -6.76 7.07
N LEU A 74 -10.95 -5.97 7.30
CA LEU A 74 -10.45 -4.96 6.37
C LEU A 74 -9.08 -5.36 5.83
N THR A 75 -8.71 -4.83 4.67
CA THR A 75 -7.31 -4.78 4.25
C THR A 75 -6.57 -3.66 4.97
N GLU A 76 -5.26 -3.82 5.15
CA GLU A 76 -4.38 -2.80 5.73
C GLU A 76 -4.40 -1.50 4.89
N VAL A 77 -4.57 -1.63 3.57
CA VAL A 77 -4.64 -0.49 2.64
C VAL A 77 -5.92 0.31 2.87
N GLU A 78 -7.08 -0.35 3.00
CA GLU A 78 -8.36 0.32 3.28
C GLU A 78 -8.30 1.07 4.62
N LEU A 79 -7.75 0.43 5.65
CA LEU A 79 -7.64 1.05 6.97
C LEU A 79 -6.71 2.28 6.92
N LEU A 80 -5.58 2.20 6.22
CA LEU A 80 -4.68 3.33 6.02
C LEU A 80 -5.31 4.46 5.21
N GLN A 81 -6.06 4.16 4.15
CA GLN A 81 -6.74 5.17 3.34
C GLN A 81 -7.81 5.93 4.14
N ARG A 82 -8.56 5.22 4.98
CA ARG A 82 -9.54 5.84 5.90
C ARG A 82 -8.84 6.75 6.91
N ALA A 83 -7.75 6.27 7.52
CA ALA A 83 -6.95 7.06 8.45
C ALA A 83 -6.34 8.30 7.79
N GLN A 84 -5.78 8.16 6.58
CA GLN A 84 -5.24 9.26 5.80
C GLN A 84 -6.30 10.32 5.49
N SER A 85 -7.52 9.89 5.16
CA SER A 85 -8.64 10.79 4.91
C SER A 85 -9.01 11.60 6.16
N VAL A 86 -9.01 10.97 7.34
CA VAL A 86 -9.22 11.66 8.63
C VAL A 86 -8.08 12.63 8.95
N ALA A 87 -6.83 12.20 8.79
CA ALA A 87 -5.66 13.04 9.03
C ALA A 87 -5.65 14.27 8.11
N THR A 88 -6.00 14.10 6.83
CA THR A 88 -6.04 15.18 5.83
C THR A 88 -7.10 16.22 6.19
N ARG A 89 -8.34 15.79 6.49
CA ARG A 89 -9.39 16.69 6.97
C ARG A 89 -9.01 17.42 8.26
N SER A 90 -8.31 16.73 9.16
CA SER A 90 -7.86 17.34 10.42
C SER A 90 -6.76 18.38 10.21
N ALA A 91 -5.90 18.16 9.21
CA ALA A 91 -4.89 19.13 8.80
C ALA A 91 -5.53 20.35 8.10
N GLU A 92 -6.53 20.15 7.24
CA GLU A 92 -7.28 21.22 6.56
C GLU A 92 -8.06 22.12 7.53
N ASN A 93 -8.62 21.54 8.60
CA ASN A 93 -9.38 22.28 9.61
C ASN A 93 -8.51 23.06 10.61
N ARG A 94 -7.17 22.98 10.52
CA ARG A 94 -6.28 23.82 11.34
C ARG A 94 -6.09 25.20 10.67
N PRO A 95 -6.51 26.30 11.32
CA PRO A 95 -6.39 27.63 10.71
C PRO A 95 -4.93 27.98 10.44
N GLY A 96 -4.62 28.36 9.20
CA GLY A 96 -3.28 28.78 8.76
C GLY A 96 -2.50 27.80 7.89
N TRP A 97 -3.08 26.65 7.49
CA TRP A 97 -2.38 25.65 6.69
C TRP A 97 -3.12 25.28 5.40
N LEU A 98 -2.46 25.50 4.26
CA LEU A 98 -2.83 24.92 2.96
C LEU A 98 -2.11 23.56 2.83
N VAL A 99 -2.84 22.51 2.45
CA VAL A 99 -2.23 21.22 2.07
C VAL A 99 -2.73 20.85 0.67
N PRO A 100 -1.84 20.56 -0.29
CA PRO A 100 -2.18 19.69 -1.40
C PRO A 100 -1.42 18.36 -1.21
N ILE A 101 -2.15 17.27 -0.94
CA ILE A 101 -1.63 15.91 -1.16
C ILE A 101 -2.41 15.31 -2.33
N THR A 102 -2.12 15.77 -3.54
CA THR A 102 -2.55 15.14 -4.79
C THR A 102 -1.42 15.00 -5.80
N GLU A 103 -0.19 14.76 -5.33
CA GLU A 103 0.91 14.27 -6.19
C GLU A 103 1.56 13.01 -5.63
N ILE A 104 0.77 11.93 -5.56
CA ILE A 104 1.30 10.60 -5.92
C ILE A 104 0.98 10.40 -7.41
N ARG A 105 1.46 11.33 -8.25
CA ARG A 105 1.49 11.14 -9.69
C ARG A 105 2.81 10.46 -10.01
N ASN A 106 2.74 9.14 -10.13
CA ASN A 106 3.58 8.28 -10.98
C ASN A 106 4.74 9.05 -11.67
N ARG A 107 5.86 9.25 -10.97
CA ARG A 107 7.11 9.71 -11.61
C ARG A 107 7.71 8.54 -12.38
N ARG A 108 7.10 8.20 -13.52
CA ARG A 108 7.91 7.86 -14.69
C ARG A 108 8.30 9.19 -15.31
N THR A 109 9.49 9.67 -14.98
CA THR A 109 10.12 10.76 -15.70
C THR A 109 10.26 10.35 -17.17
N ALA A 110 9.45 10.92 -18.05
CA ALA A 110 9.67 10.88 -19.50
C ALA A 110 10.82 11.82 -19.93
N ALA A 111 11.77 12.10 -19.04
CA ALA A 111 12.86 13.06 -19.23
C ALA A 111 14.27 12.42 -19.14
N ASP A 112 14.37 11.10 -18.94
CA ASP A 112 15.65 10.35 -18.95
C ASP A 112 15.72 9.33 -20.09
N VAL A 113 15.13 9.64 -21.25
CA VAL A 113 15.48 8.97 -22.50
C VAL A 113 16.38 9.92 -23.29
N PRO A 114 17.70 9.68 -23.36
CA PRO A 114 18.52 10.38 -24.33
C PRO A 114 17.99 10.08 -25.73
N ALA A 115 17.66 11.15 -26.44
CA ALA A 115 17.27 11.11 -27.84
C ALA A 115 18.50 10.78 -28.71
N SER A 116 18.74 9.50 -28.98
CA SER A 116 19.50 9.07 -30.15
C SER A 116 19.21 7.60 -30.46
N GLU A 117 18.92 7.33 -31.74
CA GLU A 117 18.66 6.03 -32.40
C GLU A 117 17.17 5.65 -32.61
N GLN A 118 16.49 6.47 -33.42
CA GLN A 118 15.55 5.94 -34.42
C GLN A 118 16.22 6.00 -35.80
N THR A 119 16.75 4.87 -36.26
CA THR A 119 17.09 4.53 -37.66
C THR A 119 17.44 3.03 -37.60
N GLU A 120 16.78 2.05 -38.19
CA GLU A 120 15.82 1.90 -39.29
C GLU A 120 15.12 0.54 -39.11
N ALA A 121 13.82 0.47 -39.40
CA ALA A 121 13.11 -0.80 -39.59
C ALA A 121 13.50 -1.44 -40.94
N PRO A 122 13.47 -2.78 -41.07
CA PRO A 122 14.17 -3.49 -42.13
C PRO A 122 13.50 -3.36 -43.49
N ALA A 123 14.31 -3.02 -44.50
CA ALA A 123 13.92 -2.97 -45.89
C ALA A 123 13.58 -4.37 -46.45
N HIS A 124 12.34 -4.53 -46.90
CA HIS A 124 11.96 -5.53 -47.88
C HIS A 124 12.82 -5.37 -49.15
N LYS A 125 13.68 -6.35 -49.44
CA LYS A 125 14.17 -6.59 -50.81
C LYS A 125 14.04 -8.06 -51.18
N ARG A 126 13.16 -8.27 -52.16
CA ARG A 126 13.09 -9.44 -53.05
C ARG A 126 14.46 -9.74 -53.65
N ALA A 127 14.86 -11.00 -53.66
CA ALA A 127 15.68 -11.57 -54.74
C ALA A 127 15.43 -13.08 -54.83
N ALA A 128 15.31 -13.56 -56.06
CA ALA A 128 14.82 -14.88 -56.43
C ALA A 128 15.96 -15.81 -56.91
N ARG A 129 15.68 -17.12 -56.87
CA ARG A 129 16.31 -18.24 -57.63
C ARG A 129 17.75 -18.61 -57.20
N LYS A 130 18.22 -19.86 -57.22
CA LYS A 130 17.89 -21.05 -58.04
C LYS A 130 18.52 -22.32 -57.42
N ARG A 131 17.75 -23.42 -57.38
CA ARG A 131 18.07 -24.86 -57.58
C ARG A 131 19.46 -25.44 -57.22
N SER A 132 19.43 -26.51 -56.40
CA SER A 132 19.85 -27.91 -56.74
C SER A 132 19.59 -28.81 -55.51
N ARG A 133 18.71 -29.82 -55.57
CA ARG A 133 18.99 -31.27 -55.82
C ARG A 133 20.00 -31.79 -54.78
N ASP A 134 19.65 -32.72 -53.88
CA ASP A 134 19.47 -34.15 -54.17
C ASP A 134 18.96 -34.91 -52.91
N ARG A 135 18.20 -36.00 -53.12
CA ARG A 135 17.99 -37.23 -52.31
C ARG A 135 17.81 -37.15 -50.77
N GLY A 136 16.86 -37.83 -50.13
CA GLY A 136 15.97 -38.92 -50.51
C GLY A 136 15.32 -39.52 -49.23
N GLU A 137 14.28 -40.35 -49.45
CA GLU A 137 13.73 -41.37 -48.54
C GLU A 137 13.02 -40.84 -47.26
N ALA A 138 11.70 -40.84 -47.18
CA ALA A 138 10.82 -42.01 -47.01
C ALA A 138 11.30 -42.91 -45.85
N THR A 139 10.60 -42.86 -44.72
CA THR A 139 9.67 -43.93 -44.36
C THR A 139 8.80 -43.54 -43.17
N ASP A 140 7.54 -43.89 -43.36
CA ASP A 140 6.42 -43.85 -42.45
C ASP A 140 6.50 -45.02 -41.45
N THR A 141 5.95 -44.78 -40.25
CA THR A 141 5.32 -45.75 -39.30
C THR A 141 6.18 -46.90 -38.70
N PRO A 142 5.74 -47.55 -37.60
CA PRO A 142 4.52 -47.34 -36.79
C PRO A 142 4.72 -46.90 -35.33
#